data_AF-A0A090VLX0-F1
#
_entry.id   AF-A0A090VLX0-F1
#
_cell.length_a   1.000
_cell.length_b   1.000
_cell.length_c   1.000
_cell.angle_alpha   90.00
_cell.angle_beta   90.00
_cell.angle_gamma   90.00
#
_symmetry.space_group_name_H-M   'P 1'
#
loop_
_entity.id
_entity.type
_entity.pdbx_description
1 polymer ?
#
loop_
_entity_poly.entity_id
_entity_poly.type
_entity_poly.pdbx_seq_one_letter_code
_entity_poly.pdbx_strand_id
1 'polypeptide(L)'
;MKKIGLICLFGLILFSANAQKKYAYPMPEYTPTAGNLEAREEFQDMKFGMFIHWGVYSILADGEWVMLLKKIQKDNYSRLADFLILKNLMLKNGLK
;
A
#
# COMPACT_ATOMS: atom_id res chain seq x y z
N MET A 1 36.38 -19.63 28.76
CA MET A 1 35.21 -19.97 27.92
C MET A 1 34.21 -18.82 27.78
N LYS A 2 33.72 -18.20 28.87
CA LYS A 2 32.74 -17.09 28.80
C LYS A 2 33.19 -15.86 28.00
N LYS A 3 34.48 -15.47 28.09
CA LYS A 3 35.05 -14.33 27.36
C LYS A 3 35.14 -14.55 25.84
N ILE A 4 35.36 -15.80 25.40
CA ILE A 4 35.44 -16.16 23.98
C ILE A 4 34.04 -16.07 23.35
N GLY A 5 33.01 -16.56 24.05
CA GLY A 5 31.62 -16.41 23.60
C GLY A 5 31.19 -14.95 23.46
N LEU A 6 31.66 -14.07 24.36
CA LEU A 6 31.35 -12.63 24.29
C LEU A 6 32.02 -11.94 23.09
N ILE A 7 33.27 -12.30 22.78
CA ILE A 7 33.99 -11.79 21.59
C ILE A 7 33.30 -12.23 20.30
N CYS A 8 32.88 -13.50 20.22
CA CYS A 8 32.13 -14.01 19.07
C CYS A 8 30.79 -13.29 18.89
N LEU A 9 30.07 -13.03 19.99
CA LEU A 9 28.78 -12.31 19.95
C LEU A 9 28.96 -10.86 19.48
N PHE A 10 30.00 -10.17 19.97
CA PHE A 10 30.30 -8.80 19.55
C PHE A 10 30.71 -8.74 18.07
N GLY A 11 31.50 -9.72 17.60
CA GLY A 11 31.82 -9.87 16.18
C GLY A 11 30.58 -10.10 15.30
N LEU A 12 29.62 -10.89 15.78
CA LEU A 12 28.37 -11.16 15.06
C LEU A 12 27.49 -9.90 14.93
N ILE A 13 27.45 -9.07 15.98
CA ILE A 13 26.70 -7.80 15.97
C ILE A 13 27.34 -6.80 15.00
N LEU A 14 28.67 -6.69 15.00
CA LEU A 14 29.40 -5.82 14.07
C LEU A 14 29.27 -6.27 12.61
N PHE A 15 29.24 -7.58 12.35
CA PHE A 15 29.00 -8.13 11.02
C PHE A 15 27.57 -7.82 10.54
N SER A 16 26.58 -7.98 11.41
CA SER A 16 25.16 -7.72 11.10
C SER A 16 24.90 -6.24 10.82
N ALA A 17 25.55 -5.32 11.54
CA ALA A 17 25.41 -3.88 11.34
C ALA A 17 25.93 -3.41 9.96
N ASN A 18 26.96 -4.07 9.41
CA ASN A 18 27.50 -3.77 8.08
C ASN A 18 26.69 -4.39 6.93
N ALA A 19 25.90 -5.44 7.21
CA ALA A 19 25.09 -6.12 6.21
C ALA A 19 23.82 -5.34 5.78
N GLN A 20 23.33 -4.42 6.62
CA GLN A 20 22.04 -3.74 6.40
C GLN A 20 22.07 -2.61 5.34
N LYS A 21 23.22 -2.27 4.75
CA LYS A 21 23.34 -1.05 3.91
C LYS A 21 23.58 -1.27 2.41
N LYS A 22 23.53 -2.50 1.91
CA LYS A 22 23.75 -2.76 0.48
C LYS A 22 22.48 -3.22 -0.22
N TYR A 23 21.67 -2.27 -0.65
CA TYR A 23 20.69 -2.52 -1.70
C TYR A 23 21.43 -2.65 -3.03
N ALA A 24 21.12 -3.69 -3.81
CA ALA A 24 21.74 -3.94 -5.12
C ALA A 24 21.44 -2.84 -6.16
N TYR A 25 20.48 -1.96 -5.86
CA TYR A 25 20.13 -0.80 -6.66
C TYR A 25 20.05 0.42 -5.73
N PRO A 26 20.94 1.43 -5.87
CA PRO A 26 20.75 2.69 -5.17
C PRO A 26 19.49 3.32 -5.76
N MET A 27 18.41 3.33 -5.00
CA MET A 27 17.26 4.17 -5.34
C MET A 27 17.76 5.61 -5.37
N PRO A 28 17.50 6.38 -6.44
CA PRO A 28 17.87 7.79 -6.46
C PRO A 28 17.24 8.47 -5.25
N GLU A 29 18.01 9.35 -4.60
CA GLU A 29 17.52 10.13 -3.48
C GLU A 29 16.35 11.00 -3.97
N TYR A 30 15.18 10.80 -3.37
CA TYR A 30 13.97 11.51 -3.76
C TYR A 30 13.96 12.90 -3.13
N THR A 31 14.06 13.93 -3.97
CA THR A 31 13.88 15.33 -3.57
C THR A 31 12.48 15.79 -3.97
N PRO A 32 11.57 16.08 -3.02
CA PRO A 32 10.24 16.60 -3.35
C PRO A 32 10.33 17.99 -3.97
N THR A 33 9.44 18.28 -4.90
CA THR A 33 9.28 19.64 -5.46
C THR A 33 8.58 20.54 -4.43
N ALA A 34 8.68 21.87 -4.62
CA ALA A 34 7.97 22.83 -3.77
C ALA A 34 6.45 22.57 -3.74
N GLY A 35 5.83 22.29 -4.90
CA GLY A 35 4.40 21.97 -4.97
C GLY A 35 4.02 20.65 -4.28
N ASN A 36 4.94 19.69 -4.17
CA ASN A 36 4.69 18.48 -3.37
C ASN A 36 4.65 18.81 -1.87
N LEU A 37 5.53 19.70 -1.40
CA LEU A 37 5.56 20.14 -0.01
C LEU A 37 4.28 20.91 0.34
N GLU A 38 3.86 21.83 -0.52
CA GLU A 38 2.61 22.57 -0.36
C GLU A 38 1.37 21.64 -0.33
N ALA A 39 1.28 20.69 -1.26
CA ALA A 39 0.18 19.72 -1.28
C ALA A 39 0.14 18.82 -0.03
N ARG A 40 1.29 18.55 0.59
CA ARG A 40 1.37 17.81 1.86
C ARG A 40 0.85 18.64 3.03
N GLU A 41 1.17 19.93 3.07
CA GLU A 41 0.65 20.86 4.07
C GLU A 41 -0.88 20.97 3.94
N GLU A 42 -1.38 21.19 2.73
CA GLU A 42 -2.83 21.24 2.45
C GLU A 42 -3.52 19.92 2.84
N PHE A 43 -2.96 18.77 2.45
CA PHE A 43 -3.50 17.47 2.84
C PHE A 43 -3.51 17.26 4.34
N GLN A 44 -2.43 17.64 5.03
CA GLN A 44 -2.34 17.58 6.48
C GLN A 44 -3.37 18.50 7.13
N ASP A 45 -3.73 19.62 6.51
CA ASP A 45 -4.69 20.59 7.02
C ASP A 45 -6.16 20.25 6.76
N MET A 46 -6.46 19.36 5.82
CA MET A 46 -7.81 18.84 5.66
C MET A 46 -8.31 18.04 6.88
N LYS A 47 -7.40 17.44 7.67
CA LYS A 47 -7.59 16.67 8.94
C LYS A 47 -8.51 15.44 8.88
N PHE A 48 -9.56 15.46 8.05
CA PHE A 48 -10.56 14.41 7.94
C PHE A 48 -10.78 14.04 6.47
N GLY A 49 -10.91 12.74 6.22
CA GLY A 49 -11.19 12.21 4.89
C GLY A 49 -12.01 10.93 4.98
N MET A 50 -12.70 10.61 3.89
CA MET A 50 -13.41 9.35 3.73
C MET A 50 -12.71 8.51 2.67
N PHE A 51 -12.43 7.25 3.00
CA PHE A 51 -11.87 6.29 2.06
C PHE A 51 -12.95 5.30 1.61
N ILE A 52 -13.16 5.18 0.30
CA ILE A 52 -14.20 4.33 -0.28
C ILE A 52 -13.53 3.12 -0.95
N HIS A 53 -13.76 1.93 -0.40
CA HIS A 53 -13.43 0.67 -1.06
C HIS A 53 -14.59 0.25 -1.97
N TRP A 54 -14.45 0.51 -3.27
CA TRP A 54 -15.43 0.11 -4.27
C TRP A 54 -14.80 -0.48 -5.53
N GLY A 55 -15.41 -1.52 -6.08
CA GLY A 55 -14.99 -2.17 -7.31
C GLY A 55 -15.82 -3.42 -7.62
N VAL A 56 -15.37 -4.25 -8.56
CA VAL A 56 -16.09 -5.47 -8.95
C VAL A 56 -16.25 -6.48 -7.79
N TYR A 57 -15.35 -6.45 -6.80
CA TYR A 57 -15.47 -7.24 -5.56
C TYR A 57 -16.73 -6.88 -4.77
N SER A 58 -17.21 -5.63 -4.86
CA SER A 58 -18.40 -5.16 -4.14
C SER A 58 -19.66 -5.90 -4.57
N ILE A 59 -19.68 -6.49 -5.77
CA ILE A 59 -20.80 -7.33 -6.25
C ILE A 59 -20.96 -8.61 -5.41
N LEU A 60 -19.84 -9.18 -4.94
CA LEU A 60 -19.85 -10.39 -4.11
C LEU A 60 -20.07 -10.09 -2.62
N ALA A 61 -19.94 -8.82 -2.21
CA ALA A 61 -20.06 -8.36 -0.82
C ALA A 61 -19.21 -9.17 0.19
N ASP A 62 -17.99 -9.56 -0.21
CA ASP A 62 -17.13 -10.48 0.57
C ASP A 62 -15.67 -10.00 0.65
N GLY A 63 -15.49 -8.67 0.77
CA GLY A 63 -14.20 -8.00 0.88
C GLY A 63 -13.44 -7.88 -0.44
N GLU A 64 -12.49 -6.93 -0.49
CA GLU A 64 -11.72 -6.65 -1.72
C GLU A 64 -10.75 -7.76 -2.12
N TRP A 65 -10.44 -8.67 -1.18
CA TRP A 65 -9.54 -9.81 -1.38
C TRP A 65 -10.26 -11.12 -1.73
N VAL A 66 -11.57 -11.10 -2.00
CA VAL A 66 -12.38 -12.29 -2.29
C VAL A 66 -11.80 -13.15 -3.42
N MET A 67 -11.22 -12.53 -4.45
CA MET A 67 -10.58 -13.26 -5.57
C MET A 67 -9.45 -14.16 -5.06
N LEU A 68 -8.59 -13.62 -4.19
CA LEU A 68 -7.46 -14.34 -3.63
C LEU A 68 -7.93 -15.43 -2.65
N LEU A 69 -8.77 -15.05 -1.68
CA LEU A 69 -9.19 -15.93 -0.58
C LEU A 69 -9.98 -17.14 -1.10
N LYS A 70 -10.83 -16.94 -2.11
CA LYS A 70 -11.62 -18.02 -2.72
C LYS A 70 -10.96 -18.65 -3.95
N LYS A 71 -9.74 -18.22 -4.32
CA LYS A 71 -9.00 -18.71 -5.50
C LYS A 71 -9.86 -18.66 -6.78
N ILE A 72 -10.64 -17.58 -6.92
CA ILE A 72 -11.50 -17.39 -8.10
C ILE A 72 -10.59 -17.18 -9.31
N GLN A 73 -10.75 -18.01 -10.35
CA GLN A 73 -10.01 -17.83 -11.58
C GLN A 73 -10.28 -16.46 -12.19
N LYS A 74 -9.24 -15.83 -12.73
CA LYS A 74 -9.29 -14.47 -13.30
C LYS A 74 -10.46 -14.29 -14.28
N ASP A 75 -10.63 -15.24 -15.20
CA ASP A 75 -11.65 -15.16 -16.25
C ASP A 75 -13.08 -15.28 -15.70
N ASN A 76 -13.26 -15.94 -14.55
CA ASN A 76 -14.54 -15.97 -13.85
C ASN A 76 -14.77 -14.69 -13.06
N TYR A 77 -13.71 -14.18 -12.43
CA TYR A 77 -13.78 -12.95 -11.64
C TYR A 77 -14.04 -11.71 -12.51
N SER A 78 -13.48 -11.65 -13.72
CA SER A 78 -13.68 -10.52 -14.64
C SER A 78 -15.14 -10.33 -15.06
N ARG A 79 -15.94 -11.40 -15.08
CA ARG A 79 -17.39 -11.36 -15.39
C ARG A 79 -18.20 -10.54 -14.40
N LEU A 80 -17.68 -10.29 -13.19
CA LEU A 80 -18.34 -9.40 -12.22
C LEU A 80 -18.48 -7.97 -12.74
N ALA A 81 -17.63 -7.55 -13.69
CA ALA A 81 -17.74 -6.25 -14.35
C ALA A 81 -19.07 -6.10 -15.10
N ASP A 82 -19.62 -7.17 -15.68
CA ASP A 82 -20.90 -7.15 -16.39
C ASP A 82 -22.08 -6.83 -15.46
N PHE A 83 -21.94 -7.15 -14.17
CA PHE A 83 -22.94 -6.93 -13.13
C PHE A 83 -22.76 -5.61 -12.39
N LEU A 84 -21.65 -4.90 -12.61
CA LEU A 84 -21.39 -3.59 -12.03
C LEU A 84 -22.18 -2.52 -12.80
N ILE A 85 -23.50 -2.51 -12.59
CA ILE A 85 -24.42 -1.59 -13.24
C ILE A 85 -24.37 -0.23 -12.52
N LEU A 86 -23.78 0.78 -13.16
CA LEU A 86 -23.74 2.17 -12.65
C LEU A 86 -25.07 2.93 -12.75
N LYS A 87 -26.21 2.26 -12.99
CA LYS A 87 -27.48 2.92 -13.33
C LYS A 87 -28.00 3.89 -12.26
N ASN A 88 -27.60 3.72 -11.00
CA ASN A 88 -28.00 4.58 -9.89
C ASN A 88 -26.85 5.41 -9.31
N LEU A 89 -25.68 5.46 -9.98
CA LEU A 89 -24.62 6.39 -9.60
C LEU A 89 -24.99 7.80 -10.07
N MET A 90 -26.09 8.32 -9.53
CA MET A 90 -26.41 9.74 -9.60
C MET A 90 -25.39 10.46 -8.73
N LEU A 91 -24.27 10.87 -9.32
CA LEU A 91 -23.51 12.03 -8.88
C LEU A 91 -24.37 13.29 -9.08
N LYS A 92 -25.55 13.33 -8.46
CA LYS A 92 -26.35 14.54 -8.29
C LYS A 92 -26.10 15.06 -6.89
N ASN A 93 -24.90 15.55 -6.66
CA ASN A 93 -24.70 16.60 -5.67
C ASN A 93 -23.82 17.63 -6.34
N GLY A 94 -24.47 18.71 -6.77
CA GLY A 94 -23.80 19.85 -7.38
C GLY A 94 -22.78 20.41 -6.41
N LEU A 95 -21.52 20.26 -6.77
CA LEU A 95 -20.50 21.22 -6.40
C LEU A 95 -20.60 22.33 -7.44
N LYS A 96 -21.29 23.40 -7.06
CA LYS A 96 -20.94 24.73 -7.57
C LYS A 96 -19.60 25.13 -6.97
#